data_AF-A0A417SFV0-F1
#
_entry.id   AF-A0A417SFV0-F1
#
_cell.length_a   1.000
_cell.length_b   1.000
_cell.length_c   1.000
_cell.angle_alpha   90.00
_cell.angle_beta   90.00
_cell.angle_gamma   90.00
#
_symmetry.space_group_name_H-M   'P 1'
#
loop_
_entity.id
_entity.type
_entity.pdbx_description
1 polymer ?
#
loop_
_entity_poly.entity_id
_entity_poly.type
_entity_poly.pdbx_seq_one_letter_code
_entity_poly.pdbx_strand_id
1 'polypeptide(L)'
;MRWLKNPMVNAIYVALITAIYAAIFIVSSEFVMSYSNLLSESWWASFIISRNMKFVGVGMISVSIIVDILSAIRRKRYDEYQIVLLEKVFLFNGVFTAVLFPFSLTVLILAPVYFVETIFALIFFQWVVMMITELWYLITNYKI
;
A
#
# COMPACT_ATOMS: atom_id res chain seq x y z
N MET A 1 -7.65 -18.45 -12.72
CA MET A 1 -7.46 -19.35 -11.55
C MET A 1 -6.10 -20.08 -11.51
N ARG A 2 -5.51 -20.55 -12.63
CA ARG A 2 -4.24 -21.32 -12.61
C ARG A 2 -2.99 -20.51 -12.22
N TRP A 3 -2.98 -19.19 -12.45
CA TRP A 3 -1.83 -18.30 -12.20
C TRP A 3 -1.67 -17.91 -10.71
N LEU A 4 -2.79 -17.73 -10.00
CA LEU A 4 -2.81 -17.43 -8.56
C LEU A 4 -2.34 -18.60 -7.68
N LYS A 5 -2.11 -19.80 -8.24
CA LYS A 5 -1.54 -20.95 -7.50
C LYS A 5 -0.06 -20.74 -7.16
N ASN A 6 0.64 -19.88 -7.90
CA ASN A 6 2.06 -19.65 -7.70
C ASN A 6 2.27 -18.47 -6.72
N PRO A 7 2.92 -18.70 -5.56
CA PRO A 7 3.23 -17.64 -4.59
C PRO A 7 4.07 -16.52 -5.19
N MET A 8 4.89 -16.83 -6.20
CA MET A 8 5.72 -15.86 -6.88
C MET A 8 4.91 -14.85 -7.70
N VAL A 9 3.74 -15.22 -8.23
CA VAL A 9 2.86 -14.28 -8.97
C VAL A 9 2.28 -13.25 -8.02
N ASN A 10 1.89 -13.69 -6.82
CA ASN A 10 1.37 -12.82 -5.78
C ASN A 10 2.46 -11.86 -5.25
N ALA A 11 3.66 -12.37 -4.94
CA ALA A 11 4.80 -11.55 -4.55
C ALA A 11 5.14 -10.49 -5.60
N ILE A 12 5.18 -10.85 -6.89
CA ILE A 12 5.42 -9.88 -7.98
C ILE A 12 4.33 -8.80 -8.01
N TYR A 13 3.06 -9.17 -7.82
CA TYR A 13 1.96 -8.21 -7.80
C TYR A 13 2.08 -7.22 -6.62
N VAL A 14 2.37 -7.72 -5.42
CA VAL A 14 2.55 -6.89 -4.22
C VAL A 14 3.78 -6.00 -4.36
N ALA A 15 4.89 -6.53 -4.89
CA ALA A 15 6.09 -5.76 -5.18
C ALA A 15 5.82 -4.62 -6.17
N LEU A 16 5.04 -4.88 -7.24
CA LEU A 16 4.66 -3.86 -8.22
C LEU A 16 3.81 -2.75 -7.60
N ILE A 17 2.77 -3.09 -6.83
CA ILE A 17 1.95 -2.06 -6.17
C ILE A 17 2.79 -1.28 -5.17
N THR A 18 3.59 -1.96 -4.35
CA THR A 18 4.48 -1.31 -3.39
C THR A 18 5.44 -0.37 -4.10
N ALA A 19 6.02 -0.76 -5.23
CA ALA A 19 6.93 0.10 -6.00
C ALA A 19 6.22 1.37 -6.49
N ILE A 20 4.99 1.26 -7.01
CA ILE A 20 4.19 2.42 -7.43
C ILE A 20 3.92 3.34 -6.24
N TYR A 21 3.44 2.80 -5.12
CA TYR A 21 3.12 3.60 -3.94
C TYR A 21 4.37 4.24 -3.33
N ALA A 22 5.46 3.49 -3.19
CA ALA A 22 6.72 4.02 -2.71
C ALA A 22 7.25 5.13 -3.62
N ALA A 23 7.14 4.99 -4.94
CA ALA A 23 7.50 6.03 -5.89
C ALA A 23 6.67 7.30 -5.67
N ILE A 24 5.35 7.19 -5.46
CA ILE A 24 4.51 8.34 -5.12
C ILE A 24 5.04 9.06 -3.88
N PHE A 25 5.38 8.34 -2.81
CA PHE A 25 5.87 8.92 -1.56
C PHE A 25 7.25 9.57 -1.71
N ILE A 26 8.17 8.92 -2.42
CA ILE A 26 9.53 9.42 -2.63
C ILE A 26 9.51 10.64 -3.55
N VAL A 27 8.90 10.54 -4.73
CA VAL A 27 8.86 11.63 -5.71
C VAL A 27 8.12 12.82 -5.13
N SER A 28 6.96 12.62 -4.51
CA SER A 28 6.19 13.74 -3.94
C SER A 28 6.98 14.47 -2.85
N SER A 29 7.81 13.77 -2.07
CA SER A 29 8.65 14.40 -1.05
C SER A 29 9.66 15.43 -1.61
N GLU A 30 10.03 15.31 -2.89
CA GLU A 30 10.89 16.27 -3.57
C GLU A 30 10.10 17.51 -4.03
N PHE A 31 8.83 17.33 -4.38
CA PHE A 31 7.94 18.36 -4.91
C PHE A 31 7.05 19.03 -3.85
N VAL A 32 7.34 18.86 -2.55
CA VAL A 32 6.56 19.42 -1.43
C VAL A 32 6.22 20.90 -1.60
N MET A 33 7.15 21.72 -2.08
CA MET A 33 6.92 23.16 -2.29
C MET A 33 5.81 23.45 -3.32
N SER A 34 5.51 22.51 -4.21
CA SER A 34 4.50 22.67 -5.26
C SER A 34 3.07 22.52 -4.72
N TYR A 35 2.91 21.84 -3.58
CA TYR A 35 1.61 21.53 -2.99
C TYR A 35 1.49 21.93 -1.52
N SER A 36 2.45 22.70 -0.97
CA SER A 36 2.43 23.15 0.42
C SER A 36 1.17 23.92 0.80
N ASN A 37 0.54 24.57 -0.18
CA ASN A 37 -0.68 25.37 0.00
C ASN A 37 -1.93 24.49 0.24
N LEU A 38 -1.82 23.19 -0.02
CA LEU A 38 -2.85 22.16 0.17
C LEU A 38 -2.58 21.30 1.41
N LEU A 39 -1.78 21.82 2.35
CA LEU A 39 -1.45 21.20 3.63
C LEU A 39 -1.95 22.08 4.77
N SER A 40 -2.49 21.44 5.82
CA SER A 40 -2.95 22.12 7.03
C SER A 40 -1.81 22.39 8.02
N GLU A 41 -2.12 22.97 9.18
CA GLU A 41 -1.17 23.15 10.29
C GLU A 41 -1.11 21.91 11.21
N SER A 42 -1.43 20.72 10.69
CA SER A 42 -1.38 19.48 11.48
C SER A 42 0.05 18.98 11.68
N TRP A 43 0.24 18.10 12.68
CA TRP A 43 1.50 17.37 12.85
C TRP A 43 1.83 16.49 11.63
N TRP A 44 0.80 15.92 10.98
CA TRP A 44 0.97 15.10 9.79
C TRP A 44 1.40 15.93 8.57
N ALA A 45 0.79 17.10 8.38
CA ALA A 45 1.23 18.07 7.39
C ALA A 45 2.68 18.50 7.62
N SER A 46 3.05 18.78 8.87
CA SER A 46 4.43 19.15 9.23
C SER A 46 5.43 18.05 8.86
N PHE A 47 5.07 16.78 9.06
CA PHE A 47 5.88 15.62 8.63
C PHE A 47 6.02 15.52 7.10
N ILE A 48 4.97 15.86 6.35
CA ILE A 48 5.01 15.91 4.89
C ILE A 48 5.91 17.08 4.42
N ILE A 49 5.74 18.25 5.03
CA ILE A 49 6.50 19.48 4.72
C ILE A 49 8.01 19.27 4.93
N SER A 50 8.38 18.56 6.00
CA SER A 50 9.78 18.22 6.30
C SER A 50 10.40 17.19 5.35
N ARG A 51 9.69 16.79 4.28
CA ARG A 51 10.13 15.82 3.26
C ARG A 51 10.40 14.42 3.82
N ASN A 52 9.78 14.08 4.96
CA ASN A 52 10.00 12.78 5.59
C ASN A 52 9.26 11.63 4.88
N MET A 53 8.37 11.95 3.93
CA MET A 53 7.64 10.94 3.14
C MET A 53 8.55 10.01 2.34
N LYS A 54 9.76 10.45 1.97
CA LYS A 54 10.76 9.56 1.36
C LYS A 54 11.10 8.36 2.25
N PHE A 55 11.14 8.55 3.57
CA PHE A 55 11.46 7.47 4.51
C PHE A 55 10.31 6.48 4.61
N VAL A 56 9.07 6.96 4.49
CA VAL A 56 7.90 6.07 4.41
C VAL A 56 7.97 5.23 3.14
N GLY A 57 8.24 5.84 1.98
CA GLY A 57 8.38 5.11 0.71
C GLY A 57 9.53 4.08 0.74
N VAL A 58 10.69 4.44 1.27
CA VAL A 58 11.81 3.50 1.48
C VAL A 58 11.41 2.38 2.44
N GLY A 59 10.73 2.71 3.54
CA GLY A 59 10.23 1.73 4.51
C GLY A 59 9.25 0.73 3.88
N MET A 60 8.36 1.19 3.00
CA MET A 60 7.44 0.33 2.25
C MET A 60 8.19 -0.70 1.39
N ILE A 61 9.21 -0.25 0.66
CA ILE A 61 10.07 -1.12 -0.14
C ILE A 61 10.79 -2.14 0.74
N SER A 62 11.42 -1.70 1.83
CA SER A 62 12.14 -2.57 2.76
C SER A 62 11.25 -3.67 3.33
N VAL A 63 10.03 -3.32 3.78
CA VAL A 63 9.07 -4.29 4.32
C VAL A 63 8.62 -5.28 3.24
N SER A 64 8.29 -4.80 2.03
CA SER A 64 7.89 -5.68 0.94
C SER A 64 8.97 -6.68 0.58
N ILE A 65 10.24 -6.26 0.49
CA ILE A 65 11.37 -7.16 0.18
C ILE A 65 11.46 -8.28 1.23
N ILE A 66 11.30 -7.96 2.52
CA ILE A 66 11.33 -8.97 3.59
C ILE A 66 10.19 -9.98 3.41
N VAL A 67 8.97 -9.48 3.18
CA VAL A 67 7.78 -10.31 2.96
C VAL A 67 7.92 -11.19 1.72
N ASP A 68 8.46 -10.65 0.63
CA ASP A 68 8.67 -11.36 -0.62
C ASP A 68 9.73 -12.46 -0.48
N ILE A 69 10.82 -12.20 0.26
CA ILE A 69 11.85 -13.20 0.57
C ILE A 69 11.26 -14.33 1.42
N LEU A 70 10.49 -14.00 2.46
CA LEU A 70 9.79 -14.99 3.29
C LEU A 70 8.85 -15.85 2.45
N SER A 71 8.10 -15.23 1.54
CA SER A 71 7.23 -15.92 0.59
C SER A 71 8.00 -16.84 -0.36
N ALA A 72 9.16 -16.40 -0.86
CA ALA A 72 9.99 -17.17 -1.78
C ALA A 72 10.65 -18.38 -1.13
N ILE A 73 11.13 -18.27 0.13
CA ILE A 73 11.73 -19.37 0.89
C ILE A 73 10.75 -20.53 1.05
N ARG A 74 9.47 -20.23 1.23
CA ARG A 74 8.43 -21.23 1.51
C ARG A 74 8.18 -22.23 0.38
N ARG A 75 8.37 -21.85 -0.90
CA ARG A 75 8.19 -22.66 -2.14
C ARG A 75 6.93 -23.56 -2.23
N LYS A 76 5.92 -23.42 -1.36
CA LYS A 76 4.65 -24.17 -1.41
C LYS A 76 3.62 -23.42 -2.25
N ARG A 77 2.97 -24.14 -3.17
CA ARG A 77 1.84 -23.62 -3.95
C ARG A 77 0.67 -23.31 -3.02
N TYR A 78 -0.13 -22.31 -3.40
CA TYR A 78 -1.33 -21.97 -2.64
C TYR A 78 -2.40 -23.08 -2.77
N ASP A 79 -3.08 -23.36 -1.67
CA ASP A 79 -4.26 -24.23 -1.60
C ASP A 79 -5.53 -23.50 -2.11
N GLU A 80 -6.58 -24.23 -2.44
CA GLU A 80 -7.83 -23.67 -2.97
C GLU A 80 -8.48 -22.65 -2.02
N TYR A 81 -8.45 -22.92 -0.72
CA TYR A 81 -8.90 -21.95 0.30
C TYR A 81 -8.12 -20.63 0.27
N GLN A 82 -6.81 -20.71 0.01
CA GLN A 82 -5.93 -19.54 -0.01
C GLN A 82 -6.19 -18.71 -1.27
N ILE A 83 -6.46 -19.35 -2.41
CA ILE A 83 -6.78 -18.65 -3.67
C ILE A 83 -8.10 -17.91 -3.54
N VAL A 84 -9.13 -18.53 -2.95
CA VAL A 84 -10.45 -17.88 -2.74
C VAL A 84 -10.33 -16.68 -1.80
N LEU A 85 -9.53 -16.78 -0.73
CA LEU A 85 -9.31 -15.64 0.16
C LEU A 85 -8.49 -14.55 -0.52
N LEU A 86 -7.46 -14.91 -1.29
CA LEU A 86 -6.62 -13.97 -2.02
C LEU A 86 -7.45 -13.18 -3.06
N GLU A 87 -8.36 -13.87 -3.75
CA GLU A 87 -9.34 -13.25 -4.64
C GLU A 87 -10.25 -12.26 -3.91
N LYS A 88 -10.74 -12.60 -2.71
CA LYS A 88 -11.51 -11.65 -1.88
C LYS A 88 -10.68 -10.44 -1.46
N VAL A 89 -9.39 -10.61 -1.15
CA VAL A 89 -8.49 -9.50 -0.83
C VAL A 89 -8.27 -8.61 -2.04
N PHE A 90 -8.07 -9.17 -3.24
CA PHE A 90 -7.96 -8.37 -4.47
C PHE A 90 -9.25 -7.62 -4.80
N LEU A 91 -10.40 -8.26 -4.64
CA LEU A 91 -11.70 -7.61 -4.81
C LEU A 91 -11.91 -6.50 -3.79
N PHE A 92 -11.60 -6.74 -2.52
CA PHE A 92 -11.65 -5.72 -1.48
C PHE A 92 -10.74 -4.54 -1.82
N ASN A 93 -9.51 -4.80 -2.28
CA ASN A 93 -8.55 -3.78 -2.66
C ASN A 93 -9.04 -2.95 -3.86
N GLY A 94 -9.65 -3.60 -4.85
CA GLY A 94 -10.27 -2.93 -5.99
C GLY A 94 -11.46 -2.05 -5.58
N VAL A 95 -12.37 -2.57 -4.76
CA VAL A 95 -13.50 -1.82 -4.20
C VAL A 95 -13.03 -0.65 -3.34
N PHE A 96 -12.02 -0.89 -2.48
CA PHE A 96 -11.45 0.14 -1.63
C PHE A 96 -10.91 1.28 -2.49
N THR A 97 -10.10 0.98 -3.51
CA THR A 97 -9.56 1.99 -4.44
C THR A 97 -10.67 2.74 -5.19
N ALA A 98 -11.72 2.03 -5.62
CA ALA A 98 -12.88 2.63 -6.30
C ALA A 98 -13.67 3.60 -5.41
N VAL A 99 -13.67 3.40 -4.09
CA VAL A 99 -14.28 4.30 -3.09
C VAL A 99 -13.33 5.42 -2.67
N LEU A 100 -12.03 5.11 -2.55
CA LEU A 100 -11.00 6.09 -2.18
C LEU A 100 -10.93 7.26 -3.16
N PHE A 101 -11.05 6.99 -4.45
CA PHE A 101 -10.97 8.01 -5.49
C PHE A 101 -12.08 9.09 -5.38
N PRO A 102 -13.39 8.75 -5.36
CA PRO A 102 -14.44 9.76 -5.17
C PRO A 102 -14.37 10.42 -3.79
N PHE A 103 -13.93 9.70 -2.76
CA PHE A 103 -13.73 10.27 -1.44
C PHE A 103 -12.62 11.34 -1.45
N SER A 104 -11.48 11.08 -2.09
CA SER A 104 -10.39 12.05 -2.20
C SER A 104 -10.81 13.28 -3.02
N LEU A 105 -11.60 13.11 -4.08
CA LEU A 105 -12.19 14.23 -4.83
C LEU A 105 -13.15 15.05 -3.98
N THR A 106 -13.95 14.42 -3.11
CA THR A 106 -14.85 15.13 -2.20
C THR A 106 -14.06 15.99 -1.22
N VAL A 107 -12.95 15.47 -0.68
CA VAL A 107 -12.05 16.26 0.19
C VAL A 107 -11.41 17.42 -0.58
N LEU A 108 -11.01 17.21 -1.83
CA LEU A 108 -10.46 18.29 -2.66
C LEU A 108 -11.44 19.46 -2.83
N ILE A 109 -12.73 19.16 -3.06
CA ILE A 109 -13.77 20.17 -3.29
C ILE A 109 -14.17 20.87 -1.99
N LEU A 110 -14.38 20.12 -0.91
CA LEU A 110 -14.93 20.65 0.34
C LEU A 110 -13.86 21.23 1.27
N ALA A 111 -12.66 20.66 1.26
CA ALA A 111 -11.60 21.00 2.21
C ALA A 111 -10.20 20.78 1.59
N PRO A 112 -9.82 21.56 0.56
CA PRO A 112 -8.61 21.34 -0.24
C PRO A 112 -7.31 21.33 0.58
N VAL A 113 -7.30 22.02 1.73
CA VAL A 113 -6.17 22.09 2.66
C VAL A 113 -5.84 20.73 3.29
N TYR A 114 -6.76 19.76 3.30
CA TYR A 114 -6.52 18.41 3.82
C TYR A 114 -6.33 17.37 2.71
N PHE A 115 -6.40 17.78 1.45
CA PHE A 115 -6.41 16.85 0.32
C PHE A 115 -5.16 15.98 0.26
N VAL A 116 -3.99 16.62 0.34
CA VAL A 116 -2.69 15.93 0.25
C VAL A 116 -2.49 14.98 1.43
N GLU A 117 -2.77 15.47 2.64
CA GLU A 117 -2.73 14.67 3.87
C GLU A 117 -3.60 13.42 3.77
N THR A 118 -4.81 13.60 3.26
CA THR A 118 -5.81 12.53 3.12
C THR A 118 -5.36 11.50 2.08
N ILE A 119 -4.88 11.93 0.90
CA ILE A 119 -4.37 10.99 -0.12
C ILE A 119 -3.23 10.13 0.44
N PHE A 120 -2.24 10.76 1.08
CA PHE A 120 -1.12 10.00 1.63
C PHE A 120 -1.57 9.03 2.73
N ALA A 121 -2.46 9.47 3.61
CA ALA A 121 -3.01 8.60 4.65
C ALA A 121 -3.76 7.40 4.05
N LEU A 122 -4.57 7.62 3.01
CA LEU A 122 -5.36 6.58 2.37
C LEU A 122 -4.49 5.56 1.61
N ILE A 123 -3.50 6.03 0.84
CA ILE A 123 -2.56 5.14 0.14
C ILE A 123 -1.76 4.32 1.16
N PHE A 124 -1.26 4.97 2.22
CA PHE A 124 -0.52 4.27 3.28
C PHE A 124 -1.39 3.24 3.99
N PHE A 125 -2.62 3.61 4.36
CA PHE A 125 -3.57 2.72 5.01
C PHE A 125 -3.89 1.50 4.14
N GLN A 126 -4.18 1.73 2.85
CA GLN A 126 -4.45 0.66 1.90
C GLN A 126 -3.27 -0.31 1.78
N TRP A 127 -2.05 0.22 1.71
CA TRP A 127 -0.83 -0.58 1.68
C TRP A 127 -0.63 -1.39 2.97
N VAL A 128 -0.84 -0.78 4.13
CA VAL A 128 -0.75 -1.46 5.43
C VAL A 128 -1.74 -2.62 5.51
N VAL A 129 -3.00 -2.42 5.10
CA VAL A 129 -4.01 -3.49 5.07
C VAL A 129 -3.54 -4.63 4.15
N MET A 130 -3.02 -4.32 2.97
CA MET A 130 -2.47 -5.30 2.05
C MET A 130 -1.32 -6.10 2.69
N MET A 131 -0.35 -5.43 3.31
CA MET A 131 0.79 -6.07 3.96
C MET A 131 0.38 -6.92 5.17
N ILE A 132 -0.60 -6.48 5.96
CA ILE A 132 -1.14 -7.29 7.06
C ILE A 132 -1.78 -8.56 6.51
N THR A 133 -2.55 -8.47 5.41
CA THR A 133 -3.15 -9.66 4.81
C THR A 133 -2.08 -10.63 4.28
N GLU A 134 -1.04 -10.14 3.60
CA GLU A 134 0.14 -10.92 3.17
C GLU A 134 0.83 -11.64 4.33
N LEU A 135 1.14 -10.90 5.40
CA LEU A 135 1.78 -11.44 6.59
C LEU A 135 0.89 -12.47 7.29
N TRP A 136 -0.41 -12.22 7.36
CA TRP A 136 -1.38 -13.18 7.90
C TRP A 136 -1.35 -14.47 7.08
N TYR A 137 -1.35 -14.40 5.74
CA TYR A 137 -1.20 -15.58 4.87
C TYR A 137 0.10 -16.35 5.13
N LEU A 138 1.19 -15.65 5.39
CA LEU A 138 2.46 -16.27 5.74
C LEU A 138 2.35 -16.98 7.09
N ILE A 139 1.86 -16.31 8.13
CA ILE A 139 1.83 -16.82 9.52
C ILE A 139 0.80 -17.94 9.72
N THR A 140 -0.45 -17.81 9.28
CA THR A 140 -1.49 -18.82 9.56
C THR A 140 -1.18 -20.16 8.89
N ASN A 141 -0.32 -20.16 7.88
CA ASN A 141 0.13 -21.36 7.21
C ASN A 141 1.53 -21.84 7.65
N TYR A 142 2.13 -21.20 8.65
CA TYR A 142 3.27 -21.72 9.40
C TYR A 142 2.77 -22.79 10.39
N LYS A 143 2.27 -23.92 9.88
CA LYS A 143 2.31 -25.16 10.66
C LYS A 143 3.71 -25.74 10.47
N ILE A 144 4.50 -25.67 11.55
CA ILE A 144 5.74 -26.45 11.71
C ILE A 144 5.38 -27.93 11.65
#